data_AF-A0A2E8TPH8-F1
#
_entry.id   AF-A0A2E8TPH8-F1
#
_cell.length_a   1.000
_cell.length_b   1.000
_cell.length_c   1.000
_cell.angle_alpha   90.00
_cell.angle_beta   90.00
_cell.angle_gamma   90.00
#
_symmetry.space_group_name_H-M   'P 1'
#
loop_
_entity.id
_entity.type
_entity.pdbx_description
1 polymer ?
#
loop_
_entity_poly.entity_id
_entity_poly.type
_entity_poly.pdbx_seq_one_letter_code
_entity_poly.pdbx_strand_id
1 'polypeptide(L)'
;ALEAGLAVYQGKPLVNSVTGEEDRLESVLPLVAKYDAAVVAISNDETGISEDPDVRFEVAKKIVERAADHGISHENVVVDPLVMPIGAINSAGKQIMHLVSRLKDELKVNTTCGASNVSFGLPNRNGINAAFLTMAIASGMTSAITSPLHEEVMQAVLGANVMMGNDPDCTNWISRFRVEAESGSNENRSRRSKRRRRR
;
A
#
# COMPACT_ATOMS: atom_id res chain seq x y z
N ALA A 1 3.61 -18.76 17.97
CA ALA A 1 2.70 -17.61 17.80
C ALA A 1 2.04 -17.62 16.43
N LEU A 2 2.81 -17.59 15.33
CA LEU A 2 2.29 -17.58 13.96
C LEU A 2 1.31 -18.73 13.67
N GLU A 3 1.73 -19.99 13.87
CA GLU A 3 0.85 -21.15 13.59
C GLU A 3 -0.45 -21.13 14.40
N ALA A 4 -0.39 -20.74 15.68
CA ALA A 4 -1.58 -20.64 16.53
C ALA A 4 -2.56 -19.56 16.00
N GLY A 5 -2.05 -18.45 15.46
CA GLY A 5 -2.87 -17.42 14.84
C GLY A 5 -3.51 -17.89 13.52
N LEU A 6 -2.71 -18.56 12.68
CA LEU A 6 -3.19 -19.14 11.42
C LEU A 6 -4.29 -20.19 11.65
N ALA A 7 -4.15 -21.02 12.69
CA ALA A 7 -5.10 -22.08 13.02
C ALA A 7 -6.49 -21.58 13.44
N VAL A 8 -6.61 -20.36 13.96
CA VAL A 8 -7.88 -19.78 14.43
C VAL A 8 -8.50 -18.76 13.48
N TYR A 9 -7.70 -18.24 12.53
CA TYR A 9 -8.15 -17.21 11.60
C TYR A 9 -9.21 -17.74 10.62
N GLN A 10 -10.16 -16.89 10.25
CA GLN A 10 -11.22 -17.21 9.30
C GLN A 10 -11.03 -16.40 8.03
N GLY A 11 -10.83 -17.08 6.89
CA GLY A 11 -10.49 -16.47 5.61
C GLY A 11 -8.99 -16.63 5.28
N LYS A 12 -8.50 -15.85 4.32
CA LYS A 12 -7.11 -15.87 3.87
C LYS A 12 -6.26 -14.84 4.63
N PRO A 13 -5.35 -15.26 5.53
CA PRO A 13 -4.54 -14.31 6.29
C PRO A 13 -3.38 -13.76 5.46
N LEU A 14 -2.92 -12.55 5.80
CA LEU A 14 -1.64 -12.01 5.33
C LEU A 14 -0.61 -12.12 6.46
N VAL A 15 0.38 -13.00 6.30
CA VAL A 15 1.49 -13.18 7.23
C VAL A 15 2.49 -12.04 7.05
N ASN A 16 2.68 -11.23 8.09
CA ASN A 16 3.72 -10.21 8.13
C ASN A 16 4.77 -10.61 9.19
N SER A 17 5.92 -11.14 8.81
CA SER A 17 6.50 -11.30 7.46
C SER A 17 7.49 -12.46 7.42
N VAL A 18 8.08 -12.71 6.26
CA VAL A 18 9.27 -13.54 6.07
C VAL A 18 10.43 -12.68 5.52
N THR A 19 11.67 -13.03 5.87
CA THR A 19 12.91 -12.43 5.33
C THR A 19 13.62 -13.43 4.43
N GLY A 20 14.67 -13.00 3.74
CA GLY A 20 15.49 -13.85 2.87
C GLY A 20 16.43 -14.81 3.62
N GLU A 21 16.41 -14.79 4.95
CA GLU A 21 17.18 -15.70 5.80
C GLU A 21 16.71 -17.14 5.62
N GLU A 22 17.64 -18.09 5.41
CA GLU A 22 17.29 -19.48 5.09
C GLU A 22 16.39 -20.13 6.16
N ASP A 23 16.77 -20.01 7.43
CA ASP A 23 16.00 -20.53 8.57
C ASP A 23 14.58 -19.94 8.65
N ARG A 24 14.40 -18.70 8.18
CA ARG A 24 13.09 -18.03 8.14
C ARG A 24 12.22 -18.54 7.02
N LEU A 25 12.80 -18.75 5.84
CA LEU A 25 12.09 -19.32 4.70
C LEU A 25 11.61 -20.73 5.03
N GLU A 26 12.48 -21.58 5.58
CA GLU A 26 12.16 -22.96 5.96
C GLU A 26 11.11 -23.07 7.07
N SER A 27 11.04 -22.09 7.98
CA SER A 27 10.06 -22.10 9.08
C SER A 27 8.72 -21.46 8.71
N VAL A 28 8.70 -20.45 7.84
CA VAL A 28 7.48 -19.66 7.54
C VAL A 28 6.77 -20.15 6.29
N LEU A 29 7.46 -20.43 5.19
CA LEU A 29 6.82 -20.78 3.92
C LEU A 29 5.98 -22.07 3.99
N PRO A 30 6.39 -23.14 4.70
CA PRO A 30 5.54 -24.31 4.89
C PRO A 30 4.23 -23.99 5.60
N LEU A 31 4.23 -23.05 6.55
CA LEU A 31 3.02 -22.61 7.23
C LEU A 31 2.13 -21.78 6.29
N VAL A 32 2.72 -20.88 5.52
CA VAL A 32 2.00 -20.08 4.52
C VAL A 32 1.28 -20.99 3.52
N ALA A 33 1.98 -22.01 3.01
CA ALA A 33 1.40 -23.01 2.11
C ALA A 33 0.31 -23.85 2.80
N LYS A 34 0.56 -24.36 4.01
CA LYS A 34 -0.37 -25.19 4.79
C LYS A 34 -1.72 -24.51 5.05
N TYR A 35 -1.71 -23.20 5.29
CA TYR A 35 -2.91 -22.43 5.67
C TYR A 35 -3.45 -21.56 4.52
N ASP A 36 -2.98 -21.74 3.27
CA ASP A 36 -3.30 -20.89 2.11
C ASP A 36 -3.24 -19.39 2.46
N ALA A 37 -2.16 -18.98 3.10
CA ALA A 37 -1.95 -17.58 3.47
C ALA A 37 -1.25 -16.81 2.35
N ALA A 38 -1.43 -15.49 2.34
CA ALA A 38 -0.49 -14.58 1.68
C ALA A 38 0.65 -14.22 2.64
N VAL A 39 1.79 -13.75 2.12
CA VAL A 39 2.96 -13.41 2.92
C VAL A 39 3.61 -12.11 2.47
N VAL A 40 4.00 -11.27 3.43
CA VAL A 40 4.86 -10.12 3.21
C VAL A 40 6.31 -10.61 3.18
N ALA A 41 7.01 -10.39 2.06
CA ALA A 41 8.40 -10.76 1.85
C ALA A 41 9.28 -9.53 2.00
N ILE A 42 10.04 -9.43 3.09
CA ILE A 42 10.95 -8.31 3.35
C ILE A 42 12.27 -8.57 2.63
N SER A 43 12.70 -7.63 1.78
CA SER A 43 13.99 -7.66 1.06
C SER A 43 15.20 -7.44 1.98
N ASN A 44 15.36 -8.28 2.98
CA ASN A 44 16.47 -8.31 3.94
C ASN A 44 16.92 -9.76 4.12
N ASP A 45 18.23 -9.99 4.16
CA ASP A 45 18.82 -11.31 4.37
C ASP A 45 19.82 -11.29 5.54
N GLU A 46 20.65 -12.33 5.65
CA GLU A 46 21.65 -12.48 6.70
C GLU A 46 22.68 -11.34 6.74
N THR A 47 22.85 -10.60 5.64
CA THR A 47 23.78 -9.47 5.51
C THR A 47 23.18 -8.14 5.97
N GLY A 48 21.88 -8.11 6.23
CA GLY A 48 21.14 -6.90 6.63
C GLY A 48 20.55 -6.12 5.46
N ILE A 49 20.23 -4.84 5.71
CA ILE A 49 19.55 -3.99 4.73
C ILE A 49 20.59 -3.32 3.83
N SER A 50 20.67 -3.76 2.57
CA SER A 50 21.50 -3.09 1.57
C SER A 50 20.87 -1.77 1.11
N GLU A 51 21.70 -0.74 0.97
CA GLU A 51 21.28 0.53 0.35
C GLU A 51 21.10 0.39 -1.17
N ASP A 52 21.71 -0.63 -1.77
CA ASP A 52 21.63 -0.92 -3.19
C ASP A 52 20.26 -1.51 -3.56
N PRO A 53 19.46 -0.85 -4.44
CA PRO A 53 18.19 -1.39 -4.90
C PRO A 53 18.33 -2.73 -5.65
N ASP A 54 19.45 -2.98 -6.34
CA ASP A 54 19.64 -4.20 -7.11
C ASP A 54 19.86 -5.40 -6.17
N VAL A 55 20.61 -5.22 -5.09
CA VAL A 55 20.76 -6.24 -4.05
C VAL A 55 19.41 -6.57 -3.41
N ARG A 56 18.60 -5.54 -3.08
CA ARG A 56 17.26 -5.76 -2.52
C ARG A 56 16.31 -6.47 -3.49
N PHE A 57 16.47 -6.23 -4.80
CA PHE A 57 15.73 -6.94 -5.83
C PHE A 57 16.12 -8.43 -5.88
N GLU A 58 17.41 -8.76 -5.83
CA GLU A 58 17.86 -10.16 -5.81
C GLU A 58 17.38 -10.91 -4.56
N VAL A 59 17.37 -10.26 -3.40
CA VAL A 59 16.79 -10.85 -2.18
C VAL A 59 15.28 -11.09 -2.34
N ALA A 60 14.53 -10.13 -2.90
CA ALA A 60 13.11 -10.33 -3.19
C ALA A 60 12.89 -11.51 -4.14
N LYS A 61 13.68 -11.59 -5.20
CA LYS A 61 13.63 -12.67 -6.19
C LYS A 61 13.88 -14.03 -5.54
N LYS A 62 14.92 -14.14 -4.68
CA LYS A 62 15.18 -15.35 -3.88
C LYS A 62 13.94 -15.77 -3.10
N ILE A 63 13.30 -14.85 -2.38
CA ILE A 63 12.12 -15.16 -1.56
C ILE A 63 10.94 -15.63 -2.44
N VAL A 64 10.70 -14.98 -3.58
CA VAL A 64 9.64 -15.34 -4.52
C VAL A 64 9.86 -16.72 -5.12
N GLU A 65 11.09 -17.05 -5.53
CA GLU A 65 11.44 -18.37 -6.06
C GLU A 65 11.24 -19.46 -5.00
N ARG A 66 11.67 -19.21 -3.76
CA ARG A 66 11.47 -20.14 -2.64
C ARG A 66 10.00 -20.30 -2.28
N ALA A 67 9.21 -19.24 -2.34
CA ALA A 67 7.76 -19.33 -2.15
C ALA A 67 7.12 -20.21 -3.25
N ALA A 68 7.57 -20.09 -4.50
CA ALA A 68 7.11 -20.91 -5.61
C ALA A 68 7.45 -22.40 -5.42
N ASP A 69 8.62 -22.73 -4.86
CA ASP A 69 8.99 -24.12 -4.52
C ASP A 69 8.01 -24.76 -3.51
N HIS A 70 7.39 -23.95 -2.65
CA HIS A 70 6.35 -24.37 -1.72
C HIS A 70 4.93 -24.32 -2.31
N GLY A 71 4.78 -23.99 -3.59
CA GLY A 71 3.48 -23.89 -4.28
C GLY A 71 2.73 -22.58 -4.00
N ILE A 72 3.38 -21.55 -3.47
CA ILE A 72 2.77 -20.25 -3.20
C ILE A 72 2.82 -19.40 -4.48
N SER A 73 1.65 -19.05 -5.02
CA SER A 73 1.55 -18.18 -6.21
C SER A 73 2.13 -16.78 -5.96
N HIS A 74 2.73 -16.18 -6.99
CA HIS A 74 3.33 -14.84 -6.93
C HIS A 74 2.35 -13.75 -6.47
N GLU A 75 1.04 -13.92 -6.74
CA GLU A 75 0.00 -12.99 -6.30
C GLU A 75 -0.16 -12.97 -4.76
N ASN A 76 0.21 -14.06 -4.09
CA ASN A 76 0.16 -14.21 -2.63
C ASN A 76 1.47 -13.78 -1.96
N VAL A 77 2.47 -13.35 -2.73
CA VAL A 77 3.73 -12.77 -2.21
C VAL A 77 3.66 -11.26 -2.37
N VAL A 78 3.70 -10.55 -1.25
CA VAL A 78 3.66 -9.09 -1.19
C VAL A 78 5.04 -8.58 -0.76
N VAL A 79 5.86 -8.13 -1.69
CA VAL A 79 7.25 -7.72 -1.40
C VAL A 79 7.28 -6.36 -0.71
N ASP A 80 7.99 -6.28 0.42
CA ASP A 80 8.37 -5.03 1.08
C ASP A 80 9.85 -4.72 0.78
N PRO A 81 10.14 -3.77 -0.12
CA PRO A 81 11.50 -3.38 -0.50
C PRO A 81 12.25 -2.55 0.57
N LEU A 82 11.67 -2.38 1.76
CA LEU A 82 12.20 -1.60 2.89
C LEU A 82 12.52 -0.14 2.53
N VAL A 83 11.61 0.74 2.91
CA VAL A 83 11.77 2.18 2.70
C VAL A 83 12.74 2.76 3.72
N MET A 84 13.84 3.31 3.23
CA MET A 84 14.83 4.01 4.06
C MET A 84 14.37 5.44 4.38
N PRO A 85 14.71 5.99 5.57
CA PRO A 85 14.36 7.37 5.93
C PRO A 85 15.00 8.38 4.98
N ILE A 86 14.20 9.22 4.33
CA ILE A 86 14.70 10.19 3.34
C ILE A 86 15.52 11.32 3.99
N GLY A 87 15.33 11.56 5.29
CA GLY A 87 16.14 12.50 6.05
C GLY A 87 17.60 12.07 6.21
N ALA A 88 17.87 10.77 6.08
CA ALA A 88 19.23 10.21 6.13
C ALA A 88 19.81 9.98 4.72
N ILE A 89 18.99 9.51 3.78
CA ILE A 89 19.43 9.14 2.43
C ILE A 89 18.64 9.92 1.38
N ASN A 90 19.26 10.95 0.79
CA ASN A 90 18.62 11.83 -0.19
C ASN A 90 18.11 11.09 -1.45
N SER A 91 18.78 9.99 -1.84
CA SER A 91 18.38 9.17 -2.99
C SER A 91 17.31 8.13 -2.69
N ALA A 92 16.95 7.90 -1.41
CA ALA A 92 16.05 6.81 -1.02
C ALA A 92 14.70 6.86 -1.73
N GLY A 93 14.15 8.07 -1.90
CA GLY A 93 12.90 8.29 -2.62
C GLY A 93 12.98 7.87 -4.09
N LYS A 94 14.10 8.08 -4.79
CA LYS A 94 14.24 7.63 -6.19
C LYS A 94 14.50 6.13 -6.29
N GLN A 95 15.35 5.61 -5.40
CA GLN A 95 15.70 4.19 -5.36
C GLN A 95 14.47 3.32 -5.12
N ILE A 96 13.60 3.71 -4.19
CA ILE A 96 12.39 2.94 -3.89
C ILE A 96 11.41 2.91 -5.06
N MET A 97 11.18 4.03 -5.76
CA MET A 97 10.30 4.06 -6.93
C MET A 97 10.83 3.17 -8.05
N HIS A 98 12.14 3.21 -8.28
CA HIS A 98 12.79 2.35 -9.26
C HIS A 98 12.62 0.86 -8.90
N LEU A 99 12.89 0.50 -7.64
CA LEU A 99 12.77 -0.87 -7.16
C LEU A 99 11.32 -1.38 -7.23
N VAL A 100 10.34 -0.57 -6.86
CA VAL A 100 8.90 -0.93 -6.96
C VAL A 100 8.51 -1.21 -8.41
N SER A 101 8.95 -0.38 -9.37
CA SER A 101 8.70 -0.63 -10.80
C SER A 101 9.30 -1.96 -11.24
N ARG A 102 10.55 -2.24 -10.86
CA ARG A 102 11.22 -3.51 -11.19
C ARG A 102 10.49 -4.72 -10.59
N LEU A 103 10.09 -4.67 -9.32
CA LEU A 103 9.33 -5.74 -8.68
C LEU A 103 8.02 -6.04 -9.40
N LYS A 104 7.29 -4.98 -9.78
CA LYS A 104 6.04 -5.11 -10.56
C LYS A 104 6.28 -5.66 -11.96
N ASP A 105 7.28 -5.16 -12.67
CA ASP A 105 7.46 -5.43 -14.10
C ASP A 105 8.24 -6.72 -14.36
N GLU A 106 9.20 -7.08 -13.51
CA GLU A 106 10.06 -8.25 -13.68
C GLU A 106 9.56 -9.46 -12.88
N LEU A 107 9.15 -9.27 -11.61
CA LEU A 107 8.69 -10.38 -10.76
C LEU A 107 7.17 -10.57 -10.76
N LYS A 108 6.41 -9.59 -11.26
CA LYS A 108 4.93 -9.63 -11.31
C LYS A 108 4.26 -9.87 -9.94
N VAL A 109 4.90 -9.39 -8.87
CA VAL A 109 4.42 -9.52 -7.50
C VAL A 109 3.67 -8.28 -7.03
N ASN A 110 2.85 -8.46 -5.99
CA ASN A 110 2.33 -7.34 -5.22
C ASN A 110 3.46 -6.74 -4.38
N THR A 111 3.33 -5.46 -4.02
CA THR A 111 4.29 -4.75 -3.17
C THR A 111 3.60 -4.02 -2.02
N THR A 112 4.32 -3.86 -0.92
CA THR A 112 3.89 -3.10 0.26
C THR A 112 5.05 -2.31 0.84
N CYS A 113 4.76 -1.40 1.76
CA CYS A 113 5.77 -0.83 2.63
C CYS A 113 5.16 -0.26 3.91
N GLY A 114 5.97 -0.16 4.96
CA GLY A 114 5.70 0.72 6.09
C GLY A 114 5.84 2.20 5.69
N ALA A 115 4.74 2.83 5.27
CA ALA A 115 4.78 4.18 4.68
C ALA A 115 5.37 5.22 5.63
N SER A 116 5.25 5.04 6.95
CA SER A 116 5.80 5.96 7.93
C SER A 116 7.33 5.97 8.00
N ASN A 117 8.01 4.91 7.54
CA ASN A 117 9.47 4.81 7.63
C ASN A 117 10.17 5.88 6.78
N VAL A 118 9.55 6.26 5.65
CA VAL A 118 10.09 7.26 4.72
C VAL A 118 10.35 8.61 5.40
N SER A 119 9.50 9.01 6.34
CA SER A 119 9.50 10.33 6.97
C SER A 119 10.08 10.31 8.38
N PHE A 120 10.72 9.22 8.80
CA PHE A 120 11.28 9.12 10.14
C PHE A 120 12.29 10.24 10.41
N GLY A 121 12.15 10.91 11.55
CA GLY A 121 13.02 12.03 11.96
C GLY A 121 12.67 13.41 11.35
N LEU A 122 11.68 13.49 10.45
CA LEU A 122 11.27 14.76 9.82
C LEU A 122 10.04 15.40 10.51
N PRO A 123 9.91 16.74 10.49
CA PRO A 123 8.67 17.41 10.85
C PRO A 123 7.60 17.22 9.77
N ASN A 124 6.33 17.44 10.14
CA ASN A 124 5.18 17.35 9.22
C ASN A 124 5.15 16.05 8.38
N ARG A 125 5.32 14.92 9.05
CA ARG A 125 5.51 13.59 8.43
C ARG A 125 4.37 13.17 7.51
N ASN A 126 3.15 13.56 7.81
CA ASN A 126 1.99 13.16 7.01
C ASN A 126 2.01 13.77 5.61
N GLY A 127 2.49 15.02 5.45
CA GLY A 127 2.68 15.62 4.13
C GLY A 127 3.71 14.86 3.29
N ILE A 128 4.80 14.42 3.91
CA ILE A 128 5.81 13.57 3.25
C ILE A 128 5.24 12.19 2.91
N ASN A 129 4.51 11.56 3.84
CA ASN A 129 3.89 10.25 3.61
C ASN A 129 2.87 10.32 2.46
N ALA A 130 2.07 11.38 2.39
CA ALA A 130 1.10 11.63 1.31
C ALA A 130 1.79 11.77 -0.06
N ALA A 131 2.85 12.57 -0.13
CA ALA A 131 3.65 12.72 -1.35
C ALA A 131 4.31 11.39 -1.76
N PHE A 132 4.92 10.69 -0.80
CA PHE A 132 5.56 9.39 -1.02
C PHE A 132 4.57 8.36 -1.57
N LEU A 133 3.43 8.16 -0.90
CA LEU A 133 2.42 7.17 -1.32
C LEU A 133 1.86 7.47 -2.71
N THR A 134 1.65 8.75 -3.04
CA THR A 134 1.20 9.17 -4.38
C THR A 134 2.21 8.73 -5.46
N MET A 135 3.50 8.98 -5.22
CA MET A 135 4.57 8.59 -6.15
C MET A 135 4.77 7.07 -6.19
N ALA A 136 4.62 6.39 -5.05
CA ALA A 136 4.74 4.94 -4.95
C ALA A 136 3.64 4.22 -5.73
N ILE A 137 2.38 4.67 -5.59
CA ILE A 137 1.24 4.17 -6.38
C ILE A 137 1.51 4.38 -7.88
N ALA A 138 1.99 5.58 -8.26
CA ALA A 138 2.34 5.86 -9.66
C ALA A 138 3.45 4.96 -10.20
N SER A 139 4.37 4.52 -9.34
CA SER A 139 5.47 3.60 -9.67
C SER A 139 5.05 2.13 -9.66
N GLY A 140 3.82 1.81 -9.26
CA GLY A 140 3.28 0.46 -9.26
C GLY A 140 3.10 -0.19 -7.88
N MET A 141 3.23 0.56 -6.78
CA MET A 141 2.99 0.03 -5.44
C MET A 141 1.52 -0.35 -5.27
N THR A 142 1.25 -1.58 -4.81
CA THR A 142 -0.12 -2.13 -4.74
C THR A 142 -0.77 -1.97 -3.37
N SER A 143 0.02 -1.84 -2.30
CA SER A 143 -0.48 -1.68 -0.93
C SER A 143 0.50 -0.91 -0.04
N ALA A 144 0.06 -0.49 1.15
CA ALA A 144 0.94 0.12 2.14
C ALA A 144 0.39 -0.09 3.56
N ILE A 145 1.29 -0.19 4.53
CA ILE A 145 0.96 -0.20 5.96
C ILE A 145 1.07 1.24 6.46
N THR A 146 -0.09 1.86 6.69
CA THR A 146 -0.21 3.25 7.17
C THR A 146 -1.47 3.43 8.01
N SER A 147 -1.57 4.54 8.74
CA SER A 147 -2.78 4.88 9.50
C SER A 147 -3.84 5.45 8.56
N PRO A 148 -5.02 4.81 8.44
CA PRO A 148 -6.12 5.31 7.59
C PRO A 148 -6.86 6.51 8.22
N LEU A 149 -6.50 6.90 9.45
CA LEU A 149 -7.13 8.00 10.17
C LEU A 149 -6.52 9.37 9.80
N HIS A 150 -5.43 9.40 9.05
CA HIS A 150 -4.83 10.63 8.57
C HIS A 150 -5.49 11.05 7.25
N GLU A 151 -6.38 12.04 7.32
CA GLU A 151 -7.20 12.46 6.18
C GLU A 151 -6.36 12.92 5.00
N GLU A 152 -5.28 13.67 5.24
CA GLU A 152 -4.36 14.15 4.20
C GLU A 152 -3.66 13.00 3.45
N VAL A 153 -3.31 11.92 4.16
CA VAL A 153 -2.73 10.71 3.56
C VAL A 153 -3.78 9.96 2.75
N MET A 154 -4.97 9.78 3.29
CA MET A 154 -6.05 9.06 2.60
C MET A 154 -6.56 9.83 1.38
N GLN A 155 -6.65 11.16 1.46
CA GLN A 155 -7.00 12.01 0.33
C GLN A 155 -5.96 11.87 -0.79
N ALA A 156 -4.67 11.85 -0.45
CA ALA A 156 -3.61 11.64 -1.44
C ALA A 156 -3.69 10.26 -2.10
N VAL A 157 -3.94 9.19 -1.32
CA VAL A 157 -4.13 7.82 -1.85
C VAL A 157 -5.34 7.74 -2.77
N LEU A 158 -6.49 8.28 -2.37
CA LEU A 158 -7.70 8.29 -3.22
C LEU A 158 -7.47 9.10 -4.50
N GLY A 159 -6.81 10.25 -4.40
CA GLY A 159 -6.47 11.07 -5.56
C GLY A 159 -5.51 10.35 -6.50
N ALA A 160 -4.48 9.69 -5.98
CA ALA A 160 -3.56 8.87 -6.76
C ALA A 160 -4.28 7.73 -7.48
N ASN A 161 -5.23 7.06 -6.81
CA ASN A 161 -6.03 6.01 -7.43
C ASN A 161 -6.88 6.52 -8.59
N VAL A 162 -7.49 7.71 -8.47
CA VAL A 162 -8.18 8.35 -9.62
C VAL A 162 -7.21 8.60 -10.76
N MET A 163 -6.06 9.23 -10.48
CA MET A 163 -5.08 9.61 -11.52
C MET A 163 -4.48 8.40 -12.23
N MET A 164 -4.31 7.28 -11.53
CA MET A 164 -3.78 6.03 -12.09
C MET A 164 -4.85 5.14 -12.73
N GLY A 165 -6.12 5.55 -12.74
CA GLY A 165 -7.22 4.77 -13.32
C GLY A 165 -7.68 3.59 -12.46
N ASN A 166 -7.32 3.57 -11.18
CA ASN A 166 -7.74 2.54 -10.21
C ASN A 166 -9.11 2.85 -9.55
N ASP A 167 -9.71 4.01 -9.84
CA ASP A 167 -11.05 4.40 -9.37
C ASP A 167 -11.98 4.70 -10.57
N PRO A 168 -12.60 3.66 -11.18
CA PRO A 168 -13.52 3.85 -12.29
C PRO A 168 -14.66 4.82 -11.94
N ASP A 169 -14.93 5.74 -12.87
CA ASP A 169 -15.93 6.80 -12.73
C ASP A 169 -15.72 7.72 -11.51
N CYS A 170 -14.51 7.72 -10.93
CA CYS A 170 -14.18 8.44 -9.70
C CYS A 170 -15.13 8.08 -8.54
N THR A 171 -15.65 6.85 -8.51
CA THR A 171 -16.74 6.45 -7.61
C THR A 171 -16.34 6.60 -6.14
N ASN A 172 -15.15 6.13 -5.76
CA ASN A 172 -14.68 6.22 -4.38
C ASN A 172 -14.39 7.67 -4.00
N TRP A 173 -13.77 8.44 -4.89
CA TRP A 173 -13.51 9.86 -4.67
C TRP A 173 -14.81 10.66 -4.44
N ILE A 174 -15.79 10.52 -5.33
CA ILE A 174 -17.08 11.20 -5.22
C ILE A 174 -17.78 10.76 -3.93
N SER A 175 -17.82 9.46 -3.62
CA SER A 175 -18.46 8.97 -2.41
C SER A 175 -17.85 9.56 -1.13
N ARG A 176 -16.53 9.83 -1.11
CA ARG A 176 -15.84 10.35 0.08
C ARG A 176 -15.99 11.87 0.26
N PHE A 177 -16.07 12.63 -0.84
CA PHE A 177 -16.02 14.10 -0.82
C PHE A 177 -17.29 14.79 -1.32
N ARG A 178 -18.36 14.03 -1.60
CA ARG A 178 -19.65 14.61 -1.93
C ARG A 178 -20.11 15.51 -0.79
N VAL A 179 -20.10 16.81 -1.04
CA VAL A 179 -20.78 17.77 -0.17
C VAL A 179 -22.28 17.59 -0.44
N GLU A 180 -23.05 17.23 0.58
CA GLU A 180 -24.50 17.30 0.49
C GLU A 180 -24.86 18.75 0.16
N ALA A 181 -25.51 18.97 -0.98
CA ALA A 181 -25.98 20.30 -1.32
C ALA A 181 -26.86 20.78 -0.17
N GLU A 182 -26.48 21.88 0.48
CA GLU A 182 -27.37 22.59 1.40
C GLU A 182 -28.72 22.67 0.73
N SER A 183 -29.73 22.06 1.34
CA SER A 183 -31.09 22.02 0.84
C SER A 183 -31.54 23.45 0.60
N GLY A 184 -31.40 23.89 -0.65
CA GLY A 184 -31.65 25.25 -1.08
C GLY A 184 -33.02 25.66 -0.57
N SER A 185 -33.00 26.68 0.28
CA SER A 185 -34.17 27.34 0.85
C SER A 185 -35.33 27.36 -0.14
N ASN A 186 -36.36 26.59 0.20
CA ASN A 186 -37.61 26.46 -0.54
C ASN A 186 -38.46 27.77 -0.51
N GLU A 187 -37.84 28.92 -0.24
CA GLU A 187 -38.49 30.23 -0.10
C GLU A 187 -38.88 30.86 -1.44
N ASN A 188 -38.23 30.50 -2.54
CA ASN A 188 -38.53 31.12 -3.85
C ASN A 188 -39.76 30.53 -4.57
N ARG A 189 -40.29 29.36 -4.14
CA ARG A 189 -41.56 28.83 -4.67
C ARG A 189 -42.81 29.49 -4.04
N SER A 190 -42.70 30.02 -2.82
CA SER A 190 -43.81 30.69 -2.11
C SER A 190 -44.12 32.09 -2.66
N ARG A 191 -43.11 32.86 -3.08
CA ARG A 191 -43.30 34.24 -3.57
C ARG A 191 -43.96 34.31 -4.97
N ARG A 192 -43.78 33.30 -5.83
CA ARG A 192 -44.42 33.26 -7.16
C ARG A 192 -45.92 32.91 -7.11
N SER A 193 -46.36 32.18 -6.09
CA SER A 193 -47.78 31.82 -5.88
C SER A 193 -48.59 33.01 -5.32
N LYS A 194 -48.04 33.80 -4.39
CA LYS A 194 -48.76 34.96 -3.81
C LYS A 194 -48.95 36.13 -4.78
N ARG A 195 -48.09 36.29 -5.79
CA ARG A 195 -48.21 37.38 -6.78
C ARG A 195 -49.26 37.10 -7.88
N ARG A 196 -49.67 35.84 -8.04
CA ARG A 196 -50.75 35.43 -8.97
C ARG A 196 -52.16 35.50 -8.35
N ARG A 197 -52.24 35.62 -7.02
CA ARG A 197 -53.51 35.71 -6.24
C ARG A 197 -53.91 37.13 -5.83
N ARG A 198 -53.19 38.16 -6.28
CA ARG A 198 -53.51 39.60 -6.06
C ARG A 198 -53.87 40.34 -7.36
N ARG A 199 -54.44 39.62 -8.33
CA ARG A 199 -55.31 40.23 -9.34
C ARG A 199 -56.73 40.23 -8.80
#